data_AF-A0A2P6SF69-F1
#
_entry.id   AF-A0A2P6SF69-F1
#
_cell.length_a   1.000
_cell.length_b   1.000
_cell.length_c   1.000
_cell.angle_alpha   90.00
_cell.angle_beta   90.00
_cell.angle_gamma   90.00
#
_symmetry.space_group_name_H-M   'P 1'
#
loop_
_entity.id
_entity.type
_entity.pdbx_description
1 polymer ?
#
loop_
_entity_poly.entity_id
_entity_poly.type
_entity_poly.pdbx_seq_one_letter_code
_entity_poly.pdbx_strand_id
1 'polypeptide(L)'
;MADAGGLHKRALTSLADHDGVLDEILARLPVKSLMRFRCVCKSWRALISQSHFVTKHFTYATQGITESTSRLLFSTSPVESIDYEALKDLNDADSHLAIRKLKFPVMFPDSSITTITGSCNGLICVDVDLEGIAIWNPCAGESNVLPKRTDDCTHDDYKVVRGHNYRVRGSEETVVQVFSSKSGSWRTHEGLDYFNLAGRGYLLNGVLHWLETTFTDIIVRQGRGLSHLI
;
A
#
# COMPACT_ATOMS: atom_id res chain seq x y z
N MET A 1 -32.97 -34.60 -37.67
CA MET A 1 -31.66 -33.94 -37.52
C MET A 1 -31.90 -32.70 -36.66
N ALA A 2 -31.70 -32.81 -35.35
CA ALA A 2 -32.09 -31.79 -34.38
C ALA A 2 -30.87 -30.95 -33.99
N ASP A 3 -31.13 -29.64 -33.94
CA ASP A 3 -30.25 -28.54 -33.57
C ASP A 3 -29.73 -28.67 -32.12
N ALA A 4 -28.41 -28.76 -31.98
CA ALA A 4 -27.70 -28.80 -30.70
C ALA A 4 -26.88 -27.52 -30.42
N GLY A 5 -27.08 -26.44 -31.21
CA GLY A 5 -26.25 -25.23 -31.14
C GLY A 5 -26.69 -24.17 -30.11
N GLY A 6 -27.92 -24.24 -29.60
CA GLY A 6 -28.54 -23.17 -28.83
C GLY A 6 -28.26 -23.14 -27.31
N LEU A 7 -27.94 -24.28 -26.68
CA LEU A 7 -27.88 -24.36 -25.21
C LEU A 7 -26.59 -23.78 -24.60
N HIS A 8 -25.45 -23.85 -25.30
CA HIS A 8 -24.17 -23.40 -24.71
C HIS A 8 -24.04 -21.87 -24.64
N LYS A 9 -24.57 -21.12 -25.61
CA LYS A 9 -24.48 -19.64 -25.61
C LYS A 9 -25.33 -18.98 -24.53
N ARG A 10 -26.49 -19.54 -24.22
CA ARG A 10 -27.48 -18.96 -23.29
C ARG A 10 -27.11 -19.13 -21.82
N ALA A 11 -26.38 -20.20 -21.48
CA ALA A 11 -25.82 -20.40 -20.15
C ALA A 11 -24.64 -19.45 -19.87
N LEU A 12 -23.77 -19.22 -20.85
CA LEU A 12 -22.62 -18.31 -20.72
C LEU A 12 -23.00 -16.84 -20.51
N THR A 13 -24.12 -16.39 -21.10
CA THR A 13 -24.63 -15.01 -20.89
C THR A 13 -25.24 -14.83 -19.50
N SER A 14 -25.90 -15.86 -18.97
CA SER A 14 -26.51 -15.82 -17.63
C SER A 14 -25.47 -15.87 -16.50
N LEU A 15 -24.35 -16.59 -16.66
CA LEU A 15 -23.25 -16.57 -15.69
C LEU A 15 -22.49 -15.24 -15.68
N ALA A 16 -22.29 -14.62 -16.85
CA ALA A 16 -21.61 -13.33 -16.97
C ALA A 16 -22.38 -12.19 -16.27
N ASP A 17 -23.72 -12.19 -16.33
CA ASP A 17 -24.57 -11.23 -15.60
C ASP A 17 -24.49 -11.42 -14.08
N HIS A 18 -24.41 -12.67 -13.61
CA HIS A 18 -24.27 -12.95 -12.17
C HIS A 18 -22.92 -12.52 -11.61
N ASP A 19 -21.83 -12.75 -12.34
CA ASP A 19 -20.49 -12.35 -11.92
C ASP A 19 -20.36 -10.82 -11.86
N GLY A 20 -20.97 -10.09 -12.79
CA GLY A 20 -20.99 -8.62 -12.79
C GLY A 20 -21.79 -8.03 -11.62
N VAL A 21 -22.94 -8.62 -11.28
CA VAL A 21 -23.74 -8.21 -10.11
C VAL A 21 -23.01 -8.53 -8.81
N LEU A 22 -22.38 -9.71 -8.73
CA LEU A 22 -21.58 -10.10 -7.56
C LEU A 22 -20.40 -9.16 -7.35
N ASP A 23 -19.66 -8.83 -8.41
CA ASP A 23 -18.57 -7.85 -8.41
C ASP A 23 -19.04 -6.50 -7.86
N GLU A 24 -20.19 -5.99 -8.34
CA GLU A 24 -20.75 -4.72 -7.88
C GLU A 24 -21.17 -4.74 -6.40
N ILE A 25 -21.80 -5.82 -5.94
CA ILE A 25 -22.20 -5.97 -4.54
C ILE A 25 -20.97 -6.02 -3.65
N LEU A 26 -20.00 -6.87 -3.98
CA LEU A 26 -18.78 -7.05 -3.20
C LEU A 26 -17.95 -5.76 -3.17
N ALA A 27 -17.81 -5.05 -4.29
CA ALA A 27 -17.06 -3.80 -4.37
C ALA A 27 -17.61 -2.70 -3.44
N ARG A 28 -18.87 -2.80 -3.00
CA ARG A 28 -19.50 -1.85 -2.08
C ARG A 28 -19.29 -2.17 -0.59
N LEU A 29 -18.71 -3.33 -0.28
CA LEU A 29 -18.57 -3.79 1.10
C LEU A 29 -17.28 -3.25 1.76
N PRO A 30 -17.28 -3.11 3.10
CA PRO A 30 -16.07 -2.80 3.85
C PRO A 30 -15.00 -3.87 3.66
N VAL A 31 -13.72 -3.47 3.65
CA VAL A 31 -12.56 -4.37 3.49
C VAL A 31 -12.60 -5.54 4.47
N LYS A 32 -13.04 -5.32 5.72
CA LYS A 32 -13.16 -6.36 6.74
C LYS A 32 -14.13 -7.48 6.34
N SER A 33 -15.25 -7.13 5.70
CA SER A 33 -16.22 -8.09 5.19
C SER A 33 -15.65 -8.85 4.00
N LEU A 34 -14.98 -8.14 3.08
CA LEU A 34 -14.31 -8.76 1.94
C LEU A 34 -13.26 -9.79 2.35
N MET A 35 -12.47 -9.48 3.38
CA MET A 35 -11.47 -10.42 3.90
C MET A 35 -12.08 -11.70 4.47
N ARG A 36 -13.27 -11.62 5.09
CA ARG A 36 -14.03 -12.81 5.52
C ARG A 36 -14.60 -13.57 4.32
N PHE A 37 -15.02 -12.86 3.29
CA PHE A 37 -15.60 -13.41 2.07
C PHE A 37 -14.60 -14.14 1.18
N ARG A 38 -13.31 -13.80 1.25
CA ARG A 38 -12.21 -14.61 0.68
C ARG A 38 -12.19 -16.06 1.23
N CYS A 39 -12.77 -16.31 2.41
CA CYS A 39 -12.80 -17.64 3.01
C CYS A 39 -14.02 -18.47 2.62
N VAL A 40 -15.02 -17.90 1.93
CA VAL A 40 -16.27 -18.59 1.60
C VAL A 40 -16.07 -19.61 0.48
N CYS A 41 -15.46 -19.22 -0.63
CA CYS A 41 -15.15 -20.13 -1.74
C CYS A 41 -13.98 -19.62 -2.60
N LYS A 42 -13.43 -20.51 -3.44
CA LYS A 42 -12.30 -20.19 -4.35
C LYS A 42 -12.66 -19.09 -5.36
N SER A 43 -13.88 -19.09 -5.89
CA SER A 43 -14.32 -18.09 -6.87
C SER A 43 -14.37 -16.69 -6.27
N TRP A 44 -14.92 -16.55 -5.05
CA TRP A 44 -14.96 -15.26 -4.35
C TRP A 44 -13.55 -14.77 -3.99
N ARG A 45 -12.69 -15.68 -3.52
CA ARG A 45 -11.28 -15.35 -3.29
C ARG A 45 -10.59 -14.86 -4.56
N ALA A 46 -10.83 -15.51 -5.71
CA ALA A 46 -10.25 -15.14 -6.99
C ALA A 46 -10.75 -13.76 -7.43
N LEU A 47 -12.07 -13.53 -7.42
CA LEU A 47 -12.70 -12.26 -7.77
C LEU A 47 -12.15 -11.09 -6.93
N ILE A 48 -12.15 -11.24 -5.60
CA ILE A 48 -11.66 -10.21 -4.67
C ILE A 48 -10.16 -9.92 -4.86
N SER A 49 -9.38 -10.88 -5.37
CA SER A 49 -7.95 -10.71 -5.61
C SER A 49 -7.63 -10.15 -7.01
N GLN A 50 -8.61 -9.93 -7.87
CA GLN A 50 -8.38 -9.39 -9.22
C GLN A 50 -8.07 -7.90 -9.18
N SER A 51 -7.13 -7.45 -10.03
CA SER A 51 -6.69 -6.05 -10.09
C SER A 51 -7.82 -5.07 -10.40
N HIS A 52 -8.77 -5.45 -11.26
CA HIS A 52 -9.93 -4.62 -11.58
C HIS A 52 -10.85 -4.45 -10.36
N PHE A 53 -11.06 -5.52 -9.57
CA PHE A 53 -11.85 -5.48 -8.35
C PHE A 53 -11.20 -4.55 -7.32
N VAL A 54 -9.89 -4.67 -7.11
CA VAL A 54 -9.13 -3.80 -6.20
C VAL A 54 -9.24 -2.34 -6.61
N THR A 55 -9.11 -2.04 -7.90
CA THR A 55 -9.22 -0.67 -8.43
C THR A 55 -10.64 -0.10 -8.26
N LYS A 56 -11.66 -0.91 -8.54
CA LYS A 56 -13.06 -0.56 -8.39
C LYS A 56 -13.42 -0.29 -6.93
N HIS A 57 -13.04 -1.20 -6.03
CA HIS A 57 -13.22 -1.07 -4.59
C HIS A 57 -12.52 0.18 -4.04
N PHE A 58 -11.27 0.43 -4.44
CA PHE A 58 -10.53 1.64 -4.07
C PHE A 58 -11.25 2.91 -4.52
N THR A 59 -11.76 2.93 -5.76
CA THR A 59 -12.53 4.05 -6.28
C THR A 59 -13.77 4.31 -5.43
N TYR A 60 -14.52 3.27 -5.08
CA TYR A 60 -15.70 3.39 -4.23
C TYR A 60 -15.37 3.87 -2.81
N ALA A 61 -14.26 3.42 -2.23
CA ALA A 61 -13.78 3.93 -0.95
C ALA A 61 -13.46 5.43 -1.02
N THR A 62 -12.74 5.89 -2.05
CA THR A 62 -12.41 7.32 -2.21
C THR A 62 -13.62 8.21 -2.49
N GLN A 63 -14.69 7.64 -3.07
CA GLN A 63 -15.96 8.33 -3.32
C GLN A 63 -16.92 8.28 -2.12
N GLY A 64 -16.53 7.62 -1.01
CA GLY A 64 -17.39 7.46 0.17
C GLY A 64 -18.57 6.52 -0.02
N ILE A 65 -18.55 5.68 -1.06
CA ILE A 65 -19.61 4.69 -1.34
C ILE A 65 -19.51 3.52 -0.35
N THR A 66 -18.29 3.12 0.01
CA THR A 66 -18.05 2.08 1.01
C THR A 66 -17.67 2.69 2.35
N GLU A 67 -18.15 2.10 3.45
CA GLU A 67 -17.67 2.46 4.78
C GLU A 67 -16.16 2.23 4.87
N SER A 68 -15.44 3.33 5.07
CA SER A 68 -13.99 3.34 5.21
C SER A 68 -13.63 3.27 6.68
N THR A 69 -13.01 2.18 7.13
CA THR A 69 -12.46 2.12 8.47
C THR A 69 -11.10 2.81 8.46
N SER A 70 -11.01 3.98 9.08
CA SER A 70 -9.72 4.65 9.29
C SER A 70 -8.96 3.93 10.40
N ARG A 71 -7.71 3.52 10.10
CA ARG A 71 -6.81 2.93 11.09
C ARG A 71 -5.57 3.79 11.23
N LEU A 72 -5.24 4.14 12.46
CA LEU A 72 -3.96 4.75 12.80
C LEU A 72 -2.95 3.65 13.08
N LEU A 73 -1.72 3.81 12.60
CA LEU A 73 -0.65 2.83 12.73
C LEU A 73 0.53 3.45 13.46
N PHE A 74 1.11 2.71 14.40
CA PHE A 74 2.22 3.17 15.22
C PHE A 74 3.45 2.31 14.94
N SER A 75 4.60 2.97 14.72
CA SER A 75 5.89 2.29 14.56
C SER A 75 6.39 1.82 15.92
N THR A 76 5.79 0.73 16.40
CA THR A 76 6.17 -0.01 17.62
C THR A 76 6.71 -1.38 17.22
N SER A 77 7.37 -2.07 18.16
CA SER A 77 7.75 -3.48 17.99
C SER A 77 6.95 -4.33 18.97
N PRO A 78 5.91 -5.08 18.53
CA PRO A 78 5.36 -5.18 17.17
C PRO A 78 4.52 -3.96 16.76
N VAL A 79 4.21 -3.80 15.47
CA VAL A 79 3.38 -2.68 14.95
C VAL A 79 1.98 -2.73 15.55
N GLU A 80 1.55 -1.61 16.12
CA GLU A 80 0.22 -1.43 16.69
C GLU A 80 -0.67 -0.60 15.79
N SER A 81 -1.98 -0.84 15.88
CA SER A 81 -2.99 -0.07 15.19
C SER A 81 -4.12 0.33 16.12
N ILE A 82 -4.71 1.49 15.87
CA ILE A 82 -5.95 1.92 16.51
C ILE A 82 -7.04 1.95 15.46
N ASP A 83 -8.13 1.27 15.75
CA ASP A 83 -9.36 1.37 14.96
C ASP A 83 -10.10 2.66 15.37
N TYR A 84 -10.00 3.70 14.54
CA TYR A 84 -10.53 5.01 14.87
C TYR A 84 -12.05 5.00 15.04
N GLU A 85 -12.75 4.18 14.26
CA GLU A 85 -14.19 4.05 14.35
C GLU A 85 -14.59 3.35 15.65
N ALA A 86 -13.87 2.31 16.05
CA ALA A 86 -14.10 1.66 17.35
C ALA A 86 -13.87 2.61 18.53
N LEU A 87 -12.99 3.62 18.38
CA LEU A 87 -12.75 4.61 19.43
C LEU A 87 -13.97 5.52 19.66
N LYS A 88 -14.79 5.77 18.64
CA LYS A 88 -16.01 6.62 18.76
C LYS A 88 -17.08 6.00 19.65
N ASP A 89 -17.13 4.67 19.69
CA ASP A 89 -18.13 3.90 20.43
C ASP A 89 -17.69 3.58 21.87
N LEU A 90 -16.46 3.96 22.26
CA LEU A 90 -15.86 3.65 23.54
C LEU A 90 -15.74 4.91 24.40
N ASN A 91 -15.84 4.73 25.73
CA ASN A 91 -15.50 5.78 26.68
C ASN A 91 -13.97 5.84 26.91
N ASP A 92 -13.51 6.86 27.62
CA ASP A 92 -12.08 7.06 27.90
C ASP A 92 -11.43 5.87 28.64
N ALA A 93 -12.15 5.22 29.56
CA ALA A 93 -11.65 4.07 30.31
C ALA A 93 -11.44 2.83 29.40
N ASP A 94 -12.29 2.67 28.39
CA ASP A 94 -12.30 1.53 27.48
C ASP A 94 -11.52 1.78 26.17
N SER A 95 -10.94 2.97 25.98
CA SER A 95 -10.21 3.36 24.76
C SER A 95 -9.08 2.39 24.38
N HIS A 96 -8.47 1.73 25.37
CA HIS A 96 -7.46 0.69 25.15
C HIS A 96 -7.98 -0.51 24.34
N LEU A 97 -9.30 -0.76 24.34
CA LEU A 97 -9.95 -1.82 23.55
C LEU A 97 -10.01 -1.50 22.05
N ALA A 98 -9.74 -0.26 21.64
CA ALA A 98 -9.59 0.10 20.22
C ALA A 98 -8.21 -0.28 19.66
N ILE A 99 -7.23 -0.55 20.54
CA ILE A 99 -5.88 -0.94 20.15
C ILE A 99 -5.87 -2.39 19.66
N ARG A 100 -5.23 -2.61 18.52
CA ARG A 100 -5.06 -3.90 17.87
C ARG A 100 -3.60 -4.06 17.51
N LYS A 101 -2.94 -5.04 18.11
CA LYS A 101 -1.62 -5.51 17.68
C LYS A 101 -1.77 -6.18 16.32
N LEU A 102 -1.07 -5.65 15.32
CA LEU A 102 -1.07 -6.25 14.01
C LEU A 102 0.04 -7.28 13.93
N LYS A 103 -0.29 -8.47 13.44
CA LYS A 103 0.70 -9.49 13.17
C LYS A 103 1.39 -9.13 11.86
N PHE A 104 2.62 -8.63 11.97
CA PHE A 104 3.47 -8.49 10.80
C PHE A 104 3.86 -9.90 10.32
N PRO A 105 3.59 -10.29 9.05
CA PRO A 105 3.72 -11.68 8.63
C PRO A 105 5.17 -12.14 8.50
N VAL A 106 6.11 -11.20 8.35
CA VAL A 106 7.55 -11.53 8.30
C VAL A 106 8.09 -11.61 9.72
N MET A 107 8.66 -12.76 10.06
CA MET A 107 9.40 -12.95 11.30
C MET A 107 10.75 -12.27 11.15
N PHE A 108 10.86 -11.03 11.63
CA PHE A 108 12.16 -10.43 11.90
C PHE A 108 12.60 -10.78 13.32
N PRO A 109 13.92 -10.82 13.60
CA PRO A 109 14.41 -10.94 14.96
C PRO A 109 13.75 -9.89 15.87
N ASP A 110 13.36 -10.27 17.08
CA ASP A 110 12.68 -9.39 18.07
C ASP A 110 13.46 -8.09 18.35
N SER A 111 14.76 -8.06 18.02
CA SER A 111 15.64 -6.89 18.14
C SER A 111 15.55 -5.89 16.99
N SER A 112 14.76 -6.16 15.94
CA SER A 112 14.71 -5.32 14.73
C SER A 112 13.74 -4.16 14.91
N ILE A 113 14.23 -2.93 14.73
CA ILE A 113 13.39 -1.74 14.74
C ILE A 113 12.60 -1.72 13.44
N THR A 114 11.27 -1.63 13.59
CA THR A 114 10.34 -1.58 12.47
C THR A 114 9.83 -0.15 12.32
N THR A 115 10.23 0.51 11.24
CA THR A 115 9.82 1.89 10.97
C THR A 115 8.82 1.94 9.82
N ILE A 116 7.64 2.51 10.06
CA ILE A 116 6.67 2.77 8.99
C ILE A 116 7.18 3.96 8.17
N THR A 117 7.58 3.73 6.93
CA THR A 117 8.13 4.78 6.05
C THR A 117 7.07 5.48 5.23
N GLY A 118 5.94 4.81 4.96
CA GLY A 118 4.80 5.41 4.28
C GLY A 118 3.64 4.45 4.09
N SER A 119 2.54 4.96 3.55
CA SER A 119 1.37 4.17 3.16
C SER A 119 0.85 4.62 1.79
N CYS A 120 0.27 3.68 1.05
CA CYS A 120 -0.36 3.93 -0.25
C CYS A 120 -1.47 2.90 -0.49
N ASN A 121 -2.70 3.36 -0.71
CA ASN A 121 -3.85 2.51 -1.10
C ASN A 121 -4.04 1.25 -0.22
N GLY A 122 -3.82 1.38 1.09
CA GLY A 122 -3.93 0.27 2.06
C GLY A 122 -2.67 -0.60 2.19
N LEU A 123 -1.64 -0.36 1.39
CA LEU A 123 -0.30 -0.92 1.57
C LEU A 123 0.53 -0.02 2.49
N ILE A 124 1.40 -0.65 3.27
CA ILE A 124 2.34 0.02 4.16
C ILE A 124 3.75 -0.34 3.71
N CYS A 125 4.58 0.68 3.55
CA CYS A 125 6.01 0.52 3.37
C CYS A 125 6.68 0.53 4.73
N VAL A 126 7.43 -0.52 5.03
CA VAL A 126 8.06 -0.75 6.32
C VAL A 126 9.56 -0.93 6.09
N ASP A 127 10.37 -0.16 6.80
CA ASP A 127 11.82 -0.32 6.85
C ASP A 127 12.18 -1.12 8.11
N VAL A 128 13.00 -2.14 7.92
CA VAL A 128 13.32 -3.14 8.92
C VAL A 128 14.83 -3.25 8.98
N ASP A 129 15.47 -2.31 9.67
CA ASP A 129 16.92 -2.20 9.89
C ASP A 129 17.80 -2.89 8.82
N LEU A 130 18.53 -3.95 9.19
CA LEU A 130 19.47 -4.67 8.33
C LEU A 130 18.76 -5.61 7.33
N GLU A 131 17.45 -5.78 7.44
CA GLU A 131 16.63 -6.68 6.64
C GLU A 131 16.03 -6.01 5.41
N GLY A 132 16.03 -4.67 5.37
CA GLY A 132 15.62 -3.88 4.22
C GLY A 132 14.15 -3.50 4.25
N ILE A 133 13.58 -3.24 3.08
CA ILE A 133 12.24 -2.67 2.94
C ILE A 133 11.24 -3.79 2.66
N ALA A 134 10.12 -3.80 3.38
CA ALA A 134 9.00 -4.67 3.14
C ALA A 134 7.74 -3.87 2.78
N ILE A 135 6.95 -4.39 1.84
CA ILE A 135 5.60 -3.93 1.54
C ILE A 135 4.62 -4.85 2.24
N TRP A 136 3.71 -4.28 3.00
CA TRP A 136 2.79 -5.02 3.85
C TRP A 136 1.34 -4.58 3.63
N ASN A 137 0.46 -5.57 3.48
CA ASN A 137 -0.97 -5.42 3.48
C ASN A 137 -1.55 -5.99 4.80
N PRO A 138 -1.84 -5.17 5.81
CA PRO A 138 -2.39 -5.63 7.10
C PRO A 138 -3.75 -6.28 6.98
N CYS A 139 -4.56 -5.85 6.01
CA CYS A 139 -5.90 -6.38 5.82
C CYS A 139 -5.85 -7.80 5.28
N ALA A 140 -4.92 -8.06 4.35
CA ALA A 140 -4.71 -9.38 3.80
C ALA A 140 -3.83 -10.29 4.67
N GLY A 141 -3.05 -9.71 5.58
CA GLY A 141 -2.00 -10.44 6.29
C GLY A 141 -0.88 -10.89 5.35
N GLU A 142 -0.73 -10.22 4.21
CA GLU A 142 0.23 -10.53 3.16
C GLU A 142 1.37 -9.51 3.22
N SER A 143 2.62 -9.95 3.05
CA SER A 143 3.80 -9.09 3.02
C SER A 143 4.82 -9.60 2.02
N ASN A 144 5.55 -8.68 1.41
CA ASN A 144 6.64 -9.00 0.51
C ASN A 144 7.88 -8.19 0.91
N VAL A 145 9.00 -8.87 1.14
CA VAL A 145 10.29 -8.21 1.38
C VAL A 145 10.87 -7.86 0.02
N LEU A 146 11.21 -6.58 -0.16
CA LEU A 146 11.83 -6.13 -1.39
C LEU A 146 13.25 -6.70 -1.48
N PRO A 147 13.64 -7.17 -2.66
CA PRO A 147 14.97 -7.74 -2.84
C PRO A 147 16.06 -6.72 -2.50
N LYS A 148 17.05 -7.16 -1.71
CA LYS A 148 18.18 -6.33 -1.28
C LYS A 148 19.13 -6.11 -2.47
N ARG A 149 19.01 -5.02 -3.22
CA ARG A 149 19.96 -4.52 -4.26
C ARG A 149 20.46 -5.52 -5.35
N THR A 150 20.17 -6.82 -5.28
CA THR A 150 20.76 -7.85 -6.16
C THR A 150 19.75 -8.81 -6.78
N ASP A 151 18.49 -8.84 -6.35
CA ASP A 151 17.56 -9.87 -6.83
C ASP A 151 16.33 -9.29 -7.52
N ASP A 152 15.99 -9.85 -8.67
CA ASP A 152 14.81 -9.49 -9.47
C ASP A 152 13.58 -10.25 -8.95
N CYS A 153 12.54 -9.53 -8.53
CA CYS A 153 11.22 -10.14 -8.27
C CYS A 153 10.11 -9.32 -8.92
N THR A 154 9.39 -9.97 -9.83
CA THR A 154 8.24 -9.47 -10.58
C THR A 154 6.93 -9.80 -9.85
N HIS A 155 6.14 -8.79 -9.49
CA HIS A 155 4.66 -8.79 -9.52
C HIS A 155 4.13 -7.38 -9.15
N ASP A 156 3.05 -6.97 -9.82
CA ASP A 156 2.31 -5.68 -9.81
C ASP A 156 3.17 -4.40 -9.78
N ASP A 157 3.03 -3.51 -10.77
CA ASP A 157 3.87 -2.30 -10.97
C ASP A 157 3.68 -1.26 -9.85
N TYR A 158 4.32 -1.48 -8.70
CA TYR A 158 4.52 -0.47 -7.68
C TYR A 158 5.94 0.08 -7.80
N LYS A 159 6.05 1.38 -7.56
CA LYS A 159 7.33 2.08 -7.56
C LYS A 159 7.70 2.51 -6.16
N VAL A 160 8.94 2.25 -5.77
CA VAL A 160 9.46 2.68 -4.46
C VAL A 160 10.45 3.80 -4.70
N VAL A 161 10.16 4.98 -4.15
CA VAL A 161 11.02 6.15 -4.27
C VAL A 161 11.79 6.33 -2.96
N ARG A 162 13.11 6.28 -3.04
CA ARG A 162 14.01 6.53 -1.90
C ARG A 162 14.94 7.67 -2.26
N GLY A 163 15.01 8.66 -1.40
CA GLY A 163 15.98 9.77 -1.48
C GLY A 163 16.94 9.74 -0.29
N HIS A 164 18.21 10.06 -0.54
CA HIS A 164 19.22 10.20 0.50
C HIS A 164 20.31 11.18 0.05
N ASN A 165 20.96 11.81 1.03
CA ASN A 165 22.08 12.72 0.77
C ASN A 165 23.40 11.99 1.07
N TYR A 166 24.44 12.26 0.29
CA TYR A 166 25.81 11.87 0.64
C TYR A 166 26.75 13.05 0.36
N ARG A 167 27.93 13.03 0.99
CA ARG A 167 28.94 14.08 0.81
C ARG A 167 30.01 13.65 -0.18
N VAL A 168 30.20 14.41 -1.25
CA VAL A 168 31.34 14.27 -2.17
C VAL A 168 32.12 15.57 -2.18
N ARG A 169 33.43 15.51 -1.90
CA ARG A 169 34.36 16.66 -1.97
C ARG A 169 33.89 17.93 -1.24
N GLY A 170 33.08 17.78 -0.19
CA GLY A 170 32.56 18.89 0.61
C GLY A 170 31.23 19.48 0.14
N SER A 171 30.66 19.03 -0.98
CA SER A 171 29.26 19.30 -1.34
C SER A 171 28.34 18.17 -0.88
N GLU A 172 27.13 18.53 -0.44
CA GLU A 172 26.04 17.58 -0.22
C GLU A 172 25.35 17.36 -1.56
N GLU A 173 25.36 16.11 -2.03
CA GLU A 173 24.65 15.69 -3.23
C GLU A 173 23.40 14.91 -2.80
N THR A 174 22.28 15.22 -3.46
CA THR A 174 20.99 14.58 -3.22
C THR A 174 20.70 13.60 -4.33
N VAL A 175 20.47 12.33 -3.97
CA VAL A 175 20.13 11.28 -4.92
C VAL A 175 18.76 10.71 -4.64
N VAL A 176 17.94 10.61 -5.70
CA VAL A 176 16.63 9.97 -5.66
C VAL A 176 16.65 8.73 -6.53
N GLN A 177 16.31 7.58 -5.95
CA GLN A 177 16.24 6.29 -6.60
C GLN A 177 14.78 5.82 -6.68
N VAL A 178 14.40 5.25 -7.81
CA VAL A 178 13.07 4.69 -8.06
C VAL A 178 13.20 3.23 -8.43
N PHE A 179 12.73 2.33 -7.58
CA PHE A 179 12.53 0.92 -7.91
C PHE A 179 11.24 0.77 -8.70
N SER A 180 11.22 -0.11 -9.71
CA SER A 180 9.99 -0.60 -10.33
C SER A 180 9.94 -2.11 -10.19
N SER A 181 8.88 -2.62 -9.56
CA SER A 181 8.64 -4.07 -9.46
C SER A 181 8.41 -4.73 -10.81
N LYS A 182 7.96 -3.97 -11.82
CA LYS A 182 7.80 -4.46 -13.20
C LYS A 182 9.15 -4.84 -13.83
N SER A 183 10.20 -4.09 -13.52
CA SER A 183 11.54 -4.34 -14.05
C SER A 183 12.51 -4.98 -13.05
N GLY A 184 12.10 -5.16 -11.78
CA GLY A 184 12.98 -5.66 -10.72
C GLY A 184 14.17 -4.74 -10.41
N SER A 185 14.20 -3.53 -10.96
CA SER A 185 15.42 -2.71 -11.03
C SER A 185 15.26 -1.33 -10.42
N TRP A 186 16.33 -0.81 -9.85
CA TRP A 186 16.45 0.59 -9.41
C TRP A 186 16.91 1.51 -10.54
N ARG A 187 16.31 2.69 -10.66
CA ARG A 187 16.76 3.81 -11.51
C ARG A 187 17.19 4.96 -10.63
N THR A 188 18.40 5.46 -10.85
CA THR A 188 18.96 6.59 -10.10
C THR A 188 18.75 7.89 -10.89
N HIS A 189 18.30 8.94 -10.20
CA HIS A 189 18.22 10.30 -10.72
C HIS A 189 19.20 11.17 -9.93
N GLU A 190 20.11 11.80 -10.66
CA GLU A 190 21.18 12.67 -10.15
C GLU A 190 20.89 14.13 -10.53
N GLY A 191 21.61 15.09 -9.91
CA GLY A 191 21.46 16.53 -10.23
C GLY A 191 20.34 17.24 -9.47
N LEU A 192 20.00 16.75 -8.26
CA LEU A 192 19.03 17.35 -7.36
C LEU A 192 19.70 18.17 -6.23
N ASP A 193 20.90 18.71 -6.51
CA ASP A 193 21.81 19.33 -5.53
C ASP A 193 21.30 20.66 -4.92
N TYR A 194 20.07 21.05 -5.25
CA TYR A 194 19.46 22.32 -4.83
C TYR A 194 18.56 22.20 -3.58
N PHE A 195 18.48 21.02 -2.95
CA PHE A 195 17.74 20.82 -1.71
C PHE A 195 18.28 19.62 -0.92
N ASN A 196 18.27 19.76 0.41
CA ASN A 196 18.63 18.68 1.32
C ASN A 196 17.40 17.90 1.73
N LEU A 197 17.40 16.60 1.48
CA LEU A 197 16.32 15.72 1.94
C LEU A 197 16.47 15.49 3.44
N ALA A 198 15.50 15.98 4.22
CA ALA A 198 15.40 15.73 5.65
C ALA A 198 14.10 14.96 5.95
N GLY A 199 14.19 13.91 6.76
CA GLY A 199 13.01 13.15 7.18
C GLY A 199 12.38 12.26 6.11
N ARG A 200 11.08 12.00 6.23
CA ARG A 200 10.32 11.06 5.40
C ARG A 200 9.61 11.78 4.24
N GLY A 201 9.52 11.12 3.09
CA GLY A 201 8.66 11.57 1.99
C GLY A 201 7.19 11.19 2.26
N TYR A 202 6.27 12.08 1.89
CA TYR A 202 4.83 11.90 2.05
C TYR A 202 4.16 11.93 0.68
N LEU A 203 3.41 10.88 0.33
CA LEU A 203 2.61 10.85 -0.89
C LEU A 203 1.28 11.55 -0.63
N LEU A 204 1.01 12.65 -1.32
CA LEU A 204 -0.24 13.40 -1.22
C LEU A 204 -0.77 13.64 -2.62
N ASN A 205 -2.03 13.25 -2.88
CA ASN A 205 -2.70 13.45 -4.17
C ASN A 205 -1.91 12.93 -5.39
N GLY A 206 -1.25 11.78 -5.25
CA GLY A 206 -0.45 11.17 -6.32
C GLY A 206 0.92 11.83 -6.53
N VAL A 207 1.32 12.77 -5.68
CA VAL A 207 2.62 13.44 -5.78
C VAL A 207 3.41 13.22 -4.50
N LEU A 208 4.70 12.89 -4.64
CA LEU A 208 5.59 12.72 -3.50
C LEU A 208 6.15 14.08 -3.05
N HIS A 209 5.92 14.41 -1.79
CA HIS A 209 6.41 15.61 -1.13
C HIS A 209 7.48 15.25 -0.11
N TRP A 210 8.50 16.08 0.01
CA TRP A 210 9.54 15.94 1.02
C TRP A 210 9.58 17.23 1.83
N LEU A 211 9.77 17.08 3.14
CA LEU A 211 9.93 18.22 4.04
C LEU A 211 11.40 18.64 4.01
N GLU A 212 11.65 19.88 3.60
CA GLU A 212 12.94 20.50 3.79
C GLU A 212 12.93 21.15 5.18
N THR A 213 13.86 20.74 6.04
CA THR A 213 14.04 21.35 7.36
C THR A 213 15.23 22.31 7.27
N THR A 214 14.96 23.58 7.00
CA THR A 214 15.93 24.65 7.24
C THR A 214 15.72 25.17 8.65
N PHE A 215 16.79 25.60 9.34
CA PHE A 215 16.85 25.86 10.80
C PHE A 215 15.79 26.81 11.42
N THR A 216 14.85 27.35 10.64
CA THR A 216 13.73 28.17 11.11
C THR A 216 12.41 27.98 10.35
N ASP A 217 12.35 27.16 9.28
CA ASP A 217 11.17 27.05 8.41
C ASP A 217 10.93 25.62 7.91
N ILE A 218 9.66 25.20 7.88
CA ILE A 218 9.20 23.96 7.23
C ILE A 218 8.77 24.32 5.81
N ILE A 219 9.51 23.86 4.81
CA ILE A 219 9.16 24.07 3.40
C ILE A 219 8.70 22.74 2.81
N VAL A 220 7.43 22.69 2.36
CA VAL A 220 6.88 21.55 1.61
C VAL A 220 7.23 21.75 0.14
N ARG A 221 8.19 20.97 -0.39
CA ARG A 221 8.53 21.03 -1.81
C ARG A 221 7.83 19.91 -2.58
N GLN A 222 7.17 20.30 -3.67
CA GLN A 222 6.77 19.36 -4.71
C GLN A 222 8.01 19.00 -5.52
N GLY A 223 8.31 17.70 -5.67
CA GLY A 223 9.38 17.25 -6.54
C GLY A 223 9.07 17.58 -8.00
N ARG A 224 9.38 18.80 -8.47
CA ARG A 224 9.28 19.17 -9.88
C ARG A 224 10.32 18.36 -10.65
N GLY A 225 9.85 17.41 -11.45
CA GLY A 225 10.66 16.38 -12.13
C GLY A 225 10.26 14.93 -11.79
N LEU A 226 9.56 14.72 -10.67
CA LEU A 226 9.07 13.40 -10.22
C LEU A 226 7.58 13.15 -10.52
N SER A 227 6.89 14.13 -11.10
CA SER A 227 5.47 14.05 -11.47
C SER A 227 5.14 13.01 -12.54
N HIS A 228 6.15 12.48 -13.25
CA HIS A 228 6.00 11.40 -14.23
C HIS A 228 6.50 10.04 -13.70
N LEU A 229 6.98 9.99 -12.46
CA LEU A 229 7.70 8.85 -11.90
C LEU A 229 6.87 7.98 -10.96
N ILE A 230 5.63 8.37 -10.61
CA ILE A 230 4.69 7.56 -9.82
C ILE A 230 3.54 7.17 -10.72
#